data_AF-A0AAD8S2T0-F1
#
_entry.id   AF-A0AAD8S2T0-F1
#
_cell.length_a   1.000
_cell.length_b   1.000
_cell.length_c   1.000
_cell.angle_alpha   90.00
_cell.angle_beta   90.00
_cell.angle_gamma   90.00
#
_symmetry.space_group_name_H-M   'P 1'
#
loop_
_entity.id
_entity.type
_entity.pdbx_description
1 polymer ?
#
loop_
_entity_poly.entity_id
_entity_poly.type
_entity_poly.pdbx_seq_one_letter_code
_entity_poly.pdbx_strand_id
1 'polypeptide(L)'
;MRLKRAVKEFDGAWYDATSNVVSTADARKQLFEELLWEHRDLAEAHSHCQAIPEASIEALKVQVAALQAEKDKLVLKHQEELSAQKASYQKLKDQLIQLGLHAKALKATEAVAEARLNEALEDAGNATVVLQAELEEATKALKTAEGQAAKVHQAAVEEAARAQKAAEDEVTRMKAEQKEYDLLVARTDALALRLFPDSQTHAVKKVEEHRVAQGCKYLAAAWDPYDHLVALKYFCHQRP
;
A
#
# COMPACT_ATOMS: atom_id res chain seq x y z
N MET A 1 -106.67 -32.53 -11.99
CA MET A 1 -107.39 -33.81 -12.13
C MET A 1 -108.26 -34.18 -10.91
N ARG A 2 -107.85 -33.89 -9.67
CA ARG A 2 -108.65 -34.21 -8.45
C ARG A 2 -109.96 -33.41 -8.31
N LEU A 3 -109.95 -32.11 -8.64
CA LEU A 3 -111.13 -31.25 -8.53
C LEU A 3 -112.30 -31.72 -9.41
N LYS A 4 -112.03 -32.13 -10.67
CA LYS A 4 -113.06 -32.62 -11.60
C LYS A 4 -113.68 -33.95 -11.15
N ARG A 5 -112.96 -34.77 -10.38
CA ARG A 5 -113.48 -36.03 -9.84
C ARG A 5 -114.37 -35.76 -8.61
N ALA A 6 -113.93 -34.86 -7.72
CA ALA A 6 -114.70 -34.43 -6.55
C ALA A 6 -116.03 -33.77 -6.93
N VAL A 7 -116.07 -32.94 -7.98
CA VAL A 7 -117.32 -32.33 -8.45
C VAL A 7 -118.29 -33.36 -9.02
N LYS A 8 -117.79 -34.39 -9.71
CA LYS A 8 -118.64 -35.44 -10.30
C LYS A 8 -119.22 -36.41 -9.26
N GLU A 9 -118.47 -36.68 -8.19
CA GLU A 9 -118.94 -37.43 -7.03
C GLU A 9 -119.96 -36.61 -6.21
N PHE A 10 -119.78 -35.30 -6.12
CA PHE A 10 -120.73 -34.39 -5.49
C PHE A 10 -122.07 -34.32 -6.25
N ASP A 11 -122.05 -34.20 -7.59
CA ASP A 11 -123.28 -34.14 -8.40
C ASP A 11 -124.08 -35.45 -8.37
N GLY A 12 -123.40 -36.61 -8.32
CA GLY A 12 -124.03 -37.92 -8.18
C GLY A 12 -124.70 -38.09 -6.81
N ALA A 13 -123.99 -37.74 -5.73
CA ALA A 13 -124.54 -37.78 -4.38
C ALA A 13 -125.68 -36.77 -4.18
N TRP A 14 -125.66 -35.64 -4.90
CA TRP A 14 -126.71 -34.62 -4.86
C TRP A 14 -128.03 -35.12 -5.46
N TYR A 15 -127.99 -35.90 -6.54
CA TYR A 15 -129.19 -36.47 -7.16
C TYR A 15 -129.80 -37.60 -6.29
N ASP A 16 -128.98 -38.44 -5.67
CA ASP A 16 -129.46 -39.50 -4.77
C ASP A 16 -130.04 -38.93 -3.46
N ALA A 17 -129.42 -37.87 -2.92
CA ALA A 17 -129.84 -37.22 -1.67
C ALA A 17 -131.13 -36.39 -1.78
N THR A 18 -131.53 -35.98 -3.00
CA THR A 18 -132.77 -35.20 -3.22
C THR A 18 -134.02 -36.07 -3.33
N SER A 19 -133.90 -37.41 -3.33
CA SER A 19 -135.04 -38.34 -3.27
C SER A 19 -135.54 -38.63 -1.83
N ASN A 20 -134.76 -38.29 -0.80
CA ASN A 20 -135.07 -38.53 0.62
C ASN A 20 -134.91 -37.24 1.44
N VAL A 21 -135.95 -36.38 1.40
CA VAL A 21 -135.83 -34.94 1.69
C VAL A 21 -135.89 -34.53 3.17
N VAL A 22 -135.96 -35.44 4.16
CA VAL A 22 -136.08 -35.02 5.58
C VAL A 22 -134.78 -35.14 6.39
N SER A 23 -133.78 -35.91 5.93
CA SER A 23 -132.52 -36.15 6.69
C SER A 23 -131.32 -35.28 6.29
N THR A 24 -131.47 -34.37 5.31
CA THR A 24 -130.33 -33.69 4.66
C THR A 24 -130.15 -32.22 5.02
N ALA A 25 -131.02 -31.61 5.84
CA ALA A 25 -130.87 -30.19 6.22
C ALA A 25 -129.84 -29.98 7.33
N ASP A 26 -129.86 -30.81 8.37
CA ASP A 26 -128.94 -30.68 9.51
C ASP A 26 -127.49 -31.05 9.16
N ALA A 27 -127.30 -32.08 8.33
CA ALA A 27 -125.98 -32.46 7.82
C ALA A 27 -125.35 -31.35 6.94
N ARG A 28 -126.17 -30.61 6.19
CA ARG A 28 -125.69 -29.46 5.40
C ARG A 28 -125.27 -28.30 6.29
N LYS A 29 -125.97 -28.07 7.40
CA LYS A 29 -125.64 -27.01 8.36
C LYS A 29 -124.32 -27.29 9.08
N GLN A 30 -124.09 -28.53 9.54
CA GLN A 30 -122.83 -28.92 10.17
C GLN A 30 -121.63 -28.78 9.22
N LEU A 31 -121.74 -29.25 7.98
CA LEU A 31 -120.67 -29.09 7.00
C LEU A 31 -120.36 -27.62 6.69
N PHE A 32 -121.37 -26.75 6.69
CA PHE A 32 -121.17 -25.33 6.47
C PHE A 32 -120.51 -24.64 7.67
N GLU A 33 -120.87 -25.03 8.89
CA GLU A 33 -120.24 -24.53 10.12
C GLU A 33 -118.76 -24.99 10.24
N GLU A 34 -118.44 -26.23 9.87
CA GLU A 34 -117.05 -26.72 9.79
C GLU A 34 -116.23 -25.96 8.75
N LEU A 35 -116.77 -25.74 7.55
CA LEU A 35 -116.09 -24.98 6.49
C LEU A 35 -115.82 -23.52 6.90
N LEU A 36 -116.75 -22.90 7.62
CA LEU A 36 -116.56 -21.55 8.16
C LEU A 36 -115.49 -21.52 9.26
N TRP A 37 -115.37 -22.58 10.05
CA TRP A 37 -114.35 -22.70 11.09
C TRP A 37 -112.95 -22.84 10.47
N GLU A 38 -112.78 -23.72 9.49
CA GLU A 38 -111.51 -23.88 8.77
C GLU A 38 -111.09 -22.60 8.04
N HIS A 39 -112.04 -21.88 7.45
CA HIS A 39 -111.75 -20.59 6.81
C HIS A 39 -111.35 -19.50 7.81
N ARG A 40 -111.90 -19.51 9.03
CA ARG A 40 -111.50 -18.57 10.09
C ARG A 40 -110.09 -18.87 10.58
N ASP A 41 -109.76 -20.14 10.81
CA ASP A 41 -108.41 -20.55 11.24
C ASP A 41 -107.34 -20.22 10.17
N LEU A 42 -107.67 -20.44 8.89
CA LEU A 42 -106.79 -20.06 7.78
C LEU A 42 -106.62 -18.55 7.66
N ALA A 43 -107.66 -17.76 7.95
CA ALA A 43 -107.60 -16.30 7.96
C ALA A 43 -106.78 -15.77 9.15
N GLU A 44 -106.91 -16.36 10.34
CA GLU A 44 -106.12 -16.01 11.53
C GLU A 44 -104.64 -16.42 11.38
N ALA A 45 -104.37 -17.55 10.73
CA ALA A 45 -103.02 -17.97 10.36
C ALA A 45 -102.39 -17.05 9.30
N HIS A 46 -103.16 -16.57 8.33
CA HIS A 46 -102.69 -15.56 7.37
C HIS A 46 -102.41 -14.20 8.02
N SER A 47 -103.17 -13.81 9.05
CA SER A 47 -102.92 -12.59 9.82
C SER A 47 -101.60 -12.63 10.59
N HIS A 48 -101.16 -13.81 11.04
CA HIS A 48 -99.87 -13.99 11.73
C HIS A 48 -98.68 -14.10 10.77
N CYS A 49 -98.94 -14.27 9.47
CA CYS A 49 -97.94 -14.25 8.39
C CYS A 49 -97.88 -12.88 7.67
N GLN A 50 -98.23 -11.78 8.37
CA GLN A 50 -98.04 -10.44 7.83
C GLN A 50 -96.55 -10.09 7.72
N ALA A 51 -96.18 -9.69 6.50
CA ALA A 51 -94.98 -9.01 6.04
C ALA A 51 -93.87 -8.71 7.08
N ILE A 52 -92.62 -9.04 6.71
CA ILE A 52 -91.43 -8.48 7.37
C ILE A 52 -91.67 -6.97 7.57
N PRO A 53 -91.56 -6.44 8.81
CA PRO A 53 -91.83 -5.03 9.07
C PRO A 53 -90.98 -4.18 8.13
N GLU A 54 -91.57 -3.19 7.46
CA GLU A 54 -90.85 -2.30 6.54
C GLU A 54 -89.62 -1.66 7.21
N ALA A 55 -89.70 -1.43 8.54
CA ALA A 55 -88.57 -0.98 9.36
C ALA A 55 -87.37 -1.95 9.36
N SER A 56 -87.60 -3.26 9.36
CA SER A 56 -86.54 -4.28 9.25
C SER A 56 -85.93 -4.33 7.85
N ILE A 57 -86.75 -4.10 6.81
CA ILE A 57 -86.27 -4.00 5.42
C ILE A 57 -85.37 -2.76 5.25
N GLU A 58 -85.78 -1.61 5.77
CA GLU A 58 -84.96 -0.38 5.72
C GLU A 58 -83.68 -0.50 6.55
N ALA A 59 -83.73 -1.14 7.73
CA ALA A 59 -82.52 -1.42 8.51
C ALA A 59 -81.52 -2.31 7.76
N LEU A 60 -82.01 -3.35 7.08
CA LEU A 60 -81.18 -4.22 6.24
C LEU A 60 -80.60 -3.46 5.04
N LYS A 61 -81.36 -2.57 4.39
CA LYS A 61 -80.83 -1.73 3.29
C LYS A 61 -79.70 -0.83 3.76
N VAL A 62 -79.84 -0.19 4.93
CA VAL A 62 -78.79 0.64 5.54
C VAL A 62 -77.55 -0.21 5.85
N GLN A 63 -77.72 -1.42 6.38
CA GLN A 63 -76.61 -2.32 6.68
C GLN A 63 -75.90 -2.80 5.42
N VAL A 64 -76.64 -3.15 4.37
CA VAL A 64 -76.07 -3.52 3.05
C VAL A 64 -75.30 -2.35 2.45
N ALA A 65 -75.83 -1.13 2.52
CA ALA A 65 -75.13 0.07 2.05
C ALA A 65 -73.83 0.33 2.84
N ALA A 66 -73.85 0.16 4.16
CA ALA A 66 -72.66 0.30 5.00
C ALA A 66 -71.58 -0.75 4.68
N LEU A 67 -71.98 -2.02 4.52
CA LEU A 67 -71.08 -3.10 4.13
C LEU A 67 -70.51 -2.89 2.72
N GLN A 68 -71.31 -2.36 1.80
CA GLN A 68 -70.84 -2.03 0.45
C GLN A 68 -69.80 -0.90 0.48
N ALA A 69 -70.02 0.15 1.28
CA ALA A 69 -69.05 1.22 1.46
C ALA A 69 -67.74 0.74 2.12
N GLU A 70 -67.83 -0.17 3.10
CA GLU A 70 -66.65 -0.77 3.73
C GLU A 70 -65.87 -1.67 2.75
N LYS A 71 -66.58 -2.46 1.94
CA LYS A 71 -66.00 -3.25 0.87
C LYS A 71 -65.24 -2.37 -0.12
N ASP A 72 -65.85 -1.29 -0.60
CA ASP A 72 -65.22 -0.38 -1.57
C ASP A 72 -63.97 0.28 -0.96
N LYS A 73 -64.02 0.64 0.32
CA LYS A 73 -62.85 1.15 1.06
C LYS A 73 -61.73 0.11 1.18
N LEU A 74 -62.05 -1.15 1.45
CA LEU A 74 -61.08 -2.24 1.52
C LEU A 74 -60.46 -2.53 0.15
N VAL A 75 -61.25 -2.48 -0.92
CA VAL A 75 -60.76 -2.65 -2.29
C VAL A 75 -59.76 -1.55 -2.65
N LEU A 76 -60.07 -0.28 -2.31
CA LEU A 76 -59.14 0.84 -2.53
C LEU A 76 -57.83 0.65 -1.76
N LYS A 77 -57.90 0.32 -0.46
CA LYS A 77 -56.71 0.06 0.35
C LYS A 77 -55.86 -1.08 -0.21
N HIS A 78 -56.49 -2.18 -0.61
CA HIS A 78 -55.78 -3.32 -1.20
C HIS A 78 -55.10 -2.93 -2.52
N GLN A 79 -55.75 -2.10 -3.34
CA GLN A 79 -55.16 -1.60 -4.58
C GLN A 79 -53.96 -0.68 -4.33
N GLU A 80 -54.04 0.19 -3.33
CA GLU A 80 -52.94 1.04 -2.88
C GLU A 80 -51.76 0.19 -2.40
N GLU A 81 -52.00 -0.78 -1.50
CA GLU A 81 -50.98 -1.72 -1.01
C GLU A 81 -50.33 -2.53 -2.14
N LEU A 82 -51.12 -3.02 -3.09
CA LEU A 82 -50.61 -3.77 -4.24
C LEU A 82 -49.71 -2.89 -5.12
N SER A 83 -50.10 -1.63 -5.35
CA SER A 83 -49.29 -0.68 -6.12
C SER A 83 -47.99 -0.31 -5.40
N ALA A 84 -48.05 -0.10 -4.08
CA ALA A 84 -46.88 0.15 -3.24
C ALA A 84 -45.93 -1.05 -3.23
N GLN A 85 -46.47 -2.27 -3.14
CA GLN A 85 -45.68 -3.50 -3.19
C GLN A 85 -45.00 -3.69 -4.56
N LYS A 86 -45.72 -3.43 -5.66
CA LYS A 86 -45.14 -3.46 -7.01
C LYS A 86 -44.01 -2.45 -7.16
N ALA A 87 -44.19 -1.22 -6.67
CA ALA A 87 -43.15 -0.19 -6.69
C ALA A 87 -41.93 -0.59 -5.85
N SER A 88 -42.14 -1.15 -4.66
CA SER A 88 -41.07 -1.65 -3.80
C SER A 88 -40.29 -2.80 -4.45
N TYR A 89 -40.99 -3.78 -5.04
CA TYR A 89 -40.37 -4.89 -5.76
C TYR A 89 -39.52 -4.40 -6.94
N GLN A 90 -40.03 -3.45 -7.72
CA GLN A 90 -39.29 -2.88 -8.84
C GLN A 90 -38.01 -2.18 -8.36
N LYS A 91 -38.10 -1.39 -7.28
CA LYS A 91 -36.93 -0.73 -6.67
C LYS A 91 -35.87 -1.74 -6.20
N LEU A 92 -36.29 -2.81 -5.51
CA LEU A 92 -35.38 -3.87 -5.07
C LEU A 92 -34.73 -4.61 -6.23
N LYS A 93 -35.49 -4.86 -7.30
CA LYS A 93 -34.96 -5.46 -8.53
C LYS A 93 -33.90 -4.57 -9.17
N ASP A 94 -34.15 -3.27 -9.27
CA ASP A 94 -33.20 -2.32 -9.85
C ASP A 94 -31.92 -2.22 -9.00
N GLN A 95 -32.06 -2.22 -7.67
CA GLN A 95 -30.92 -2.27 -6.74
C GLN A 95 -30.10 -3.56 -6.91
N LEU A 96 -30.75 -4.70 -7.06
CA LEU A 96 -30.07 -5.98 -7.28
C LEU A 96 -29.28 -5.99 -8.58
N ILE A 97 -29.84 -5.42 -9.66
CA ILE A 97 -29.14 -5.26 -10.94
C ILE A 97 -27.92 -4.34 -10.78
N GLN A 98 -28.07 -3.20 -10.10
CA GLN A 98 -26.96 -2.27 -9.85
C GLN A 98 -25.83 -2.92 -9.04
N LEU A 99 -26.16 -3.60 -7.94
CA LEU A 99 -25.18 -4.33 -7.14
C LEU A 99 -24.47 -5.42 -7.95
N GLY A 100 -25.20 -6.13 -8.83
CA GLY A 100 -24.61 -7.10 -9.75
C GLY A 100 -23.62 -6.47 -10.73
N LEU A 101 -23.89 -5.27 -11.24
CA LEU A 101 -22.96 -4.53 -12.10
C LEU A 101 -21.74 -4.04 -11.32
N HIS A 102 -21.93 -3.50 -10.12
CA HIS A 102 -20.83 -3.09 -9.25
C HIS A 102 -19.90 -4.26 -8.89
N ALA A 103 -20.46 -5.43 -8.57
CA ALA A 103 -19.67 -6.62 -8.28
C ALA A 103 -18.84 -7.09 -9.49
N LYS A 104 -19.39 -7.00 -10.71
CA LYS A 104 -18.62 -7.30 -11.93
C LYS A 104 -17.51 -6.29 -12.17
N ALA A 105 -17.79 -5.00 -11.97
CA ALA A 105 -16.80 -3.94 -12.10
C ALA A 105 -15.65 -4.12 -11.08
N LEU A 106 -15.98 -4.45 -9.84
CA LEU A 106 -15.01 -4.73 -8.78
C LEU A 106 -14.08 -5.89 -9.18
N LYS A 107 -14.66 -7.03 -9.61
CA LYS A 107 -13.87 -8.18 -10.08
C LYS A 107 -12.96 -7.85 -11.26
N ALA A 108 -13.42 -7.02 -12.19
CA ALA A 108 -12.59 -6.57 -13.29
C ALA A 108 -11.44 -5.68 -12.80
N THR A 109 -11.69 -4.78 -11.85
CA THR A 109 -10.64 -3.94 -11.26
C THR A 109 -9.64 -4.73 -10.43
N GLU A 110 -10.09 -5.76 -9.71
CA GLU A 110 -9.23 -6.70 -8.97
C GLU A 110 -8.30 -7.45 -9.93
N ALA A 111 -8.84 -8.00 -11.03
CA ALA A 111 -8.04 -8.69 -12.04
C ALA A 111 -6.99 -7.77 -12.70
N VAL A 112 -7.33 -6.52 -12.98
CA VAL A 112 -6.39 -5.52 -13.52
C VAL A 112 -5.32 -5.17 -12.49
N ALA A 113 -5.68 -5.00 -11.22
CA ALA A 113 -4.73 -4.71 -10.15
C ALA A 113 -3.76 -5.88 -9.93
N GLU A 114 -4.26 -7.12 -9.95
CA GLU A 114 -3.45 -8.33 -9.84
C GLU A 114 -2.48 -8.48 -11.02
N ALA A 115 -2.93 -8.22 -12.25
CA ALA A 115 -2.05 -8.22 -13.42
C ALA A 115 -0.92 -7.19 -13.30
N ARG A 116 -1.23 -5.96 -12.86
CA ARG A 116 -0.22 -4.91 -12.65
C ARG A 116 0.77 -5.25 -11.53
N LEU A 117 0.30 -5.91 -10.47
CA LEU A 117 1.17 -6.36 -9.38
C LEU A 117 2.14 -7.43 -9.88
N ASN A 118 1.67 -8.39 -10.68
CA ASN A 118 2.52 -9.43 -11.25
C ASN A 118 3.58 -8.84 -12.21
N GLU A 119 3.19 -7.91 -13.08
CA GLU A 119 4.12 -7.18 -13.96
C GLU A 119 5.18 -6.43 -13.14
N ALA A 120 4.77 -5.69 -12.11
CA ALA A 120 5.71 -4.97 -11.25
C ALA A 120 6.67 -5.90 -10.48
N LEU A 121 6.21 -7.09 -10.08
CA LEU A 121 7.06 -8.10 -9.44
C LEU A 121 8.07 -8.70 -10.42
N GLU A 122 7.67 -8.94 -11.67
CA GLU A 122 8.56 -9.40 -12.72
C GLU A 122 9.64 -8.35 -13.04
N ASP A 123 9.24 -7.09 -13.21
CA ASP A 123 10.17 -5.97 -13.43
C ASP A 123 11.15 -5.79 -12.28
N ALA A 124 10.67 -5.87 -11.02
CA ALA A 124 11.53 -5.80 -9.85
C ALA A 124 12.51 -6.98 -9.78
N GLY A 125 12.06 -8.19 -10.14
CA GLY A 125 12.91 -9.37 -10.26
C GLY A 125 14.03 -9.16 -11.28
N ASN A 126 13.66 -8.69 -12.48
CA ASN A 126 14.60 -8.37 -13.56
C ASN A 126 15.61 -7.29 -13.16
N ALA A 127 15.15 -6.21 -12.53
CA ALA A 127 16.02 -5.14 -12.02
C ALA A 127 17.01 -5.66 -10.96
N THR A 128 16.56 -6.55 -10.08
CA THR A 128 17.43 -7.15 -9.05
C THR A 128 18.53 -8.00 -9.68
N VAL A 129 18.21 -8.78 -10.72
CA VAL A 129 19.21 -9.57 -11.47
C VAL A 129 20.26 -8.66 -12.13
N VAL A 130 19.82 -7.56 -12.75
CA VAL A 130 20.74 -6.58 -13.35
C VAL A 130 21.68 -5.98 -12.30
N LEU A 131 21.14 -5.49 -11.18
CA LEU A 131 21.93 -4.92 -10.09
C LEU A 131 22.92 -5.93 -9.50
N GLN A 132 22.52 -7.20 -9.40
CA GLN A 132 23.42 -8.26 -8.93
C GLN A 132 24.57 -8.49 -9.90
N ALA A 133 24.31 -8.51 -11.21
CA ALA A 133 25.35 -8.62 -12.23
C ALA A 133 26.31 -7.41 -12.21
N GLU A 134 25.78 -6.19 -12.10
CA GLU A 134 26.59 -4.96 -11.97
C GLU A 134 27.46 -4.98 -10.71
N LEU A 135 26.92 -5.46 -9.58
CA LEU A 135 27.68 -5.60 -8.33
C LEU A 135 28.81 -6.64 -8.46
N GLU A 136 28.55 -7.77 -9.12
CA GLU A 136 29.57 -8.78 -9.40
C GLU A 136 30.69 -8.24 -10.30
N GLU A 137 30.34 -7.46 -11.33
CA GLU A 137 31.31 -6.82 -12.21
C GLU A 137 32.15 -5.77 -11.46
N ALA A 138 31.50 -4.89 -10.68
CA ALA A 138 32.18 -3.90 -9.86
C ALA A 138 33.14 -4.55 -8.85
N THR A 139 32.74 -5.69 -8.25
CA THR A 139 33.58 -6.45 -7.32
C THR A 139 34.81 -7.05 -8.02
N LYS A 140 34.67 -7.55 -9.25
CA LYS A 140 35.80 -8.05 -10.06
C LYS A 140 36.77 -6.91 -10.43
N ALA A 141 36.23 -5.76 -10.82
CA ALA A 141 37.02 -4.57 -11.13
C ALA A 141 37.82 -4.10 -9.90
N LEU A 142 37.18 -4.05 -8.72
CA LEU A 142 37.83 -3.68 -7.47
C LEU A 142 39.01 -4.61 -7.13
N LYS A 143 38.81 -5.93 -7.16
CA LYS A 143 39.90 -6.90 -6.90
C LYS A 143 41.06 -6.75 -7.87
N THR A 144 40.77 -6.41 -9.13
CA THR A 144 41.80 -6.17 -10.14
C THR A 144 42.59 -4.90 -9.84
N ALA A 145 41.91 -3.81 -9.45
CA ALA A 145 42.53 -2.56 -9.06
C ALA A 145 43.38 -2.72 -7.79
N GLU A 146 42.89 -3.43 -6.77
CA GLU A 146 43.64 -3.77 -5.55
C GLU A 146 44.92 -4.57 -5.89
N GLY A 147 44.81 -5.55 -6.78
CA GLY A 147 45.96 -6.33 -7.25
C GLY A 147 47.00 -5.48 -8.01
N GLN A 148 46.56 -4.49 -8.80
CA GLN A 148 47.45 -3.55 -9.46
C GLN A 148 48.12 -2.59 -8.48
N ALA A 149 47.36 -2.05 -7.52
CA ALA A 149 47.88 -1.17 -6.48
C ALA A 149 48.94 -1.88 -5.62
N ALA A 150 48.72 -3.14 -5.25
CA ALA A 150 49.69 -3.95 -4.53
C ALA A 150 51.00 -4.13 -5.32
N LYS A 151 50.92 -4.40 -6.63
CA LYS A 151 52.10 -4.52 -7.50
C LYS A 151 52.87 -3.20 -7.60
N VAL A 152 52.17 -2.08 -7.77
CA VAL A 152 52.80 -0.76 -7.82
C VAL A 152 53.47 -0.43 -6.49
N HIS A 153 52.81 -0.71 -5.37
CA HIS A 153 53.38 -0.50 -4.04
C HIS A 153 54.64 -1.32 -3.84
N GLN A 154 54.62 -2.62 -4.20
CA GLN A 154 55.80 -3.48 -4.12
C GLN A 154 56.95 -2.95 -5.00
N ALA A 155 56.65 -2.56 -6.24
CA ALA A 155 57.65 -2.00 -7.15
C ALA A 155 58.28 -0.72 -6.59
N ALA A 156 57.48 0.18 -6.01
CA ALA A 156 57.98 1.40 -5.38
C ALA A 156 58.86 1.11 -4.15
N VAL A 157 58.50 0.11 -3.33
CA VAL A 157 59.32 -0.32 -2.19
C VAL A 157 60.66 -0.90 -2.67
N GLU A 158 60.65 -1.73 -3.71
CA GLU A 158 61.87 -2.30 -4.29
C GLU A 158 62.77 -1.21 -4.91
N GLU A 159 62.19 -0.23 -5.60
CA GLU A 159 62.92 0.91 -6.16
C GLU A 159 63.53 1.79 -5.07
N ALA A 160 62.77 2.09 -4.01
CA ALA A 160 63.27 2.83 -2.85
C ALA A 160 64.42 2.08 -2.15
N ALA A 161 64.32 0.76 -2.00
CA ALA A 161 65.39 -0.07 -1.44
C ALA A 161 66.66 -0.04 -2.30
N ARG A 162 66.53 -0.08 -3.64
CA ARG A 162 67.67 0.05 -4.55
C ARG A 162 68.31 1.44 -4.46
N ALA A 163 67.51 2.50 -4.43
CA ALA A 163 67.98 3.86 -4.29
C ALA A 163 68.71 4.07 -2.94
N GLN A 164 68.16 3.52 -1.86
CA GLN A 164 68.80 3.57 -0.54
C GLN A 164 70.15 2.87 -0.55
N LYS A 165 70.23 1.64 -1.11
CA LYS A 165 71.49 0.92 -1.22
C LYS A 165 72.54 1.68 -2.04
N ALA A 166 72.13 2.26 -3.18
CA ALA A 166 73.02 3.08 -4.00
C ALA A 166 73.54 4.32 -3.23
N ALA A 167 72.69 4.96 -2.44
CA ALA A 167 73.10 6.09 -1.60
C ALA A 167 74.06 5.66 -0.47
N GLU A 168 73.82 4.51 0.16
CA GLU A 168 74.72 3.93 1.16
C GLU A 168 76.09 3.62 0.56
N ASP A 169 76.13 2.95 -0.60
CA ASP A 169 77.34 2.64 -1.34
C ASP A 169 78.12 3.94 -1.69
N GLU A 170 77.44 4.99 -2.16
CA GLU A 170 78.05 6.28 -2.48
C GLU A 170 78.63 6.98 -1.24
N VAL A 171 77.92 6.95 -0.10
CA VAL A 171 78.45 7.46 1.17
C VAL A 171 79.69 6.69 1.59
N THR A 172 79.76 5.38 1.38
CA THR A 172 80.97 4.61 1.68
C THR A 172 82.14 4.99 0.76
N ARG A 173 81.88 5.24 -0.53
CA ARG A 173 82.88 5.71 -1.49
C ARG A 173 83.44 7.08 -1.10
N MET A 174 82.56 8.04 -0.81
CA MET A 174 82.97 9.38 -0.36
C MET A 174 83.80 9.33 0.92
N LYS A 175 83.46 8.46 1.89
CA LYS A 175 84.26 8.27 3.10
C LYS A 175 85.65 7.68 2.80
N ALA A 176 85.78 6.83 1.79
CA ALA A 176 87.08 6.29 1.37
C ALA A 176 87.93 7.38 0.70
N GLU A 177 87.35 8.14 -0.23
CA GLU A 177 88.01 9.27 -0.90
C GLU A 177 88.42 10.36 0.10
N GLN A 178 87.59 10.64 1.09
CA GLN A 178 87.91 11.57 2.18
C GLN A 178 89.13 11.10 2.97
N LYS A 179 89.23 9.80 3.31
CA LYS A 179 90.42 9.26 3.99
C LYS A 179 91.69 9.40 3.13
N GLU A 180 91.59 9.17 1.83
CA GLU A 180 92.74 9.38 0.93
C GLU A 180 93.15 10.85 0.87
N TYR A 181 92.18 11.77 0.82
CA TYR A 181 92.43 13.20 0.87
C TYR A 181 93.09 13.60 2.20
N ASP A 182 92.59 13.12 3.33
CA ASP A 182 93.17 13.38 4.66
C ASP A 182 94.62 12.87 4.74
N LEU A 183 94.91 11.69 4.19
CA LEU A 183 96.27 11.14 4.11
C LEU A 183 97.18 12.00 3.21
N LEU A 184 96.66 12.49 2.08
CA LEU A 184 97.39 13.36 1.19
C LEU A 184 97.75 14.67 1.90
N VAL A 185 96.76 15.30 2.56
CA VAL A 185 96.94 16.52 3.36
C VAL A 185 98.03 16.30 4.42
N ALA A 186 97.93 15.24 5.21
CA ALA A 186 98.91 14.92 6.24
C ALA A 186 100.32 14.71 5.66
N ARG A 187 100.44 14.10 4.47
CA ARG A 187 101.72 13.92 3.78
C ARG A 187 102.28 15.25 3.27
N THR A 188 101.45 16.13 2.70
CA THR A 188 101.87 17.48 2.31
C THR A 188 102.30 18.31 3.51
N ASP A 189 101.59 18.24 4.63
CA ASP A 189 101.96 18.94 5.87
C ASP A 189 103.30 18.44 6.41
N ALA A 190 103.51 17.12 6.43
CA ALA A 190 104.80 16.53 6.82
C ALA A 190 105.96 16.94 5.89
N LEU A 191 105.70 17.06 4.58
CA LEU A 191 106.70 17.55 3.63
C LEU A 191 106.98 19.04 3.81
N ALA A 192 105.96 19.87 4.04
CA ALA A 192 106.12 21.29 4.31
C ALA A 192 106.93 21.54 5.58
N LEU A 193 106.64 20.79 6.65
CA LEU A 193 107.42 20.77 7.90
C LEU A 193 108.90 20.44 7.66
N ARG A 194 109.18 19.49 6.76
CA ARG A 194 110.54 19.03 6.48
C ARG A 194 111.32 19.98 5.56
N LEU A 195 110.65 20.58 4.57
CA LEU A 195 111.28 21.50 3.61
C LEU A 195 111.49 22.89 4.20
N PHE A 196 110.69 23.27 5.20
CA PHE A 196 110.76 24.59 5.80
C PHE A 196 110.71 24.54 7.34
N PRO A 197 111.69 23.93 8.01
CA PRO A 197 111.69 23.79 9.47
C PRO A 197 111.71 25.14 10.21
N ASP A 198 112.39 26.16 9.64
CA ASP A 198 112.46 27.51 10.21
C ASP A 198 111.29 28.41 9.81
N SER A 199 110.37 27.91 8.98
CA SER A 199 109.26 28.71 8.47
C SER A 199 108.01 28.63 9.33
N GLN A 200 107.87 27.61 10.18
CA GLN A 200 106.76 27.59 11.13
C GLN A 200 106.90 28.74 12.12
N THR A 201 108.09 29.00 12.64
CA THR A 201 108.35 30.16 13.49
C THR A 201 108.14 31.47 12.75
N HIS A 202 108.48 31.56 11.46
CA HIS A 202 108.29 32.78 10.66
C HIS A 202 106.83 33.01 10.20
N ALA A 203 106.11 31.95 9.82
CA ALA A 203 104.72 32.01 9.40
C ALA A 203 103.77 32.20 10.60
N VAL A 204 104.01 31.51 11.72
CA VAL A 204 103.30 31.75 12.99
C VAL A 204 103.48 33.21 13.40
N LYS A 205 104.72 33.72 13.39
CA LYS A 205 105.00 35.12 13.72
C LYS A 205 104.27 36.09 12.79
N LYS A 206 104.16 35.79 11.50
CA LYS A 206 103.45 36.66 10.52
C LYS A 206 101.92 36.59 10.66
N VAL A 207 101.36 35.42 10.94
CA VAL A 207 99.93 35.25 11.25
C VAL A 207 99.60 35.96 12.55
N GLU A 208 100.46 35.86 13.58
CA GLU A 208 100.32 36.61 14.83
C GLU A 208 100.45 38.13 14.60
N GLU A 209 101.44 38.60 13.84
CA GLU A 209 101.57 40.02 13.45
C GLU A 209 100.31 40.54 12.75
N HIS A 210 99.73 39.73 11.84
CA HIS A 210 98.51 40.08 11.12
C HIS A 210 97.27 40.09 12.04
N ARG A 211 97.10 39.08 12.91
CA ARG A 211 96.03 39.03 13.92
C ARG A 211 96.13 40.21 14.89
N VAL A 212 97.34 40.59 15.30
CA VAL A 212 97.58 41.79 16.12
C VAL A 212 97.19 43.07 15.37
N ALA A 213 97.57 43.20 14.10
CA ALA A 213 97.20 44.35 13.26
C ALA A 213 95.67 44.48 13.05
N GLN A 214 94.94 43.36 13.09
CA GLN A 214 93.47 43.33 13.03
C GLN A 214 92.79 43.49 14.40
N GLY A 215 93.56 43.65 15.48
CA GLY A 215 93.03 43.89 16.83
C GLY A 215 92.54 42.64 17.56
N CYS A 216 92.88 41.43 17.08
CA CYS A 216 92.50 40.18 17.73
C CYS A 216 93.31 39.97 19.03
N LYS A 217 92.63 40.01 20.18
CA LYS A 217 93.27 39.93 21.52
C LYS A 217 93.64 38.52 21.98
N TYR A 218 93.23 37.47 21.26
CA TYR A 218 93.44 36.08 21.65
C TYR A 218 94.22 35.33 20.58
N LEU A 219 95.55 35.32 20.71
CA LEU A 219 96.47 34.71 19.73
C LEU A 219 96.48 33.18 19.77
N ALA A 220 95.95 32.57 20.84
CA ALA A 220 95.90 31.12 21.03
C ALA A 220 94.66 30.43 20.40
N ALA A 221 93.90 31.12 19.54
CA ALA A 221 92.81 30.50 18.79
C ALA A 221 93.35 29.59 17.68
N ALA A 222 92.71 28.44 17.47
CA ALA A 222 92.98 27.56 16.34
C ALA A 222 93.00 28.38 15.03
N TRP A 223 93.89 28.02 14.10
CA TRP A 223 93.98 28.70 12.82
C TRP A 223 92.70 28.47 12.04
N ASP A 224 92.10 29.54 11.54
CA ASP A 224 90.98 29.42 10.64
C ASP A 224 91.50 29.19 9.20
N PRO A 225 90.64 28.78 8.24
CA PRO A 225 91.06 28.58 6.85
C PRO A 225 91.73 29.81 6.21
N TYR A 226 91.44 31.02 6.71
CA TYR A 226 92.01 32.27 6.22
C TYR A 226 93.43 32.50 6.76
N ASP A 227 93.73 32.14 8.01
CA ASP A 227 95.08 32.15 8.58
C ASP A 227 96.02 31.21 7.80
N HIS A 228 95.52 30.03 7.42
CA HIS A 228 96.25 29.09 6.57
C HIS A 228 96.56 29.70 5.19
N LEU A 229 95.62 30.46 4.60
CA LEU A 229 95.83 31.18 3.33
C LEU A 229 96.85 32.32 3.46
N VAL A 230 96.83 33.07 4.56
CA VAL A 230 97.82 34.13 4.85
C VAL A 230 99.22 33.52 4.96
N ALA A 231 99.37 32.43 5.71
CA ALA A 231 100.64 31.70 5.80
C ALA A 231 101.12 31.24 4.41
N LEU A 232 100.25 30.58 3.63
CA LEU A 232 100.56 30.08 2.28
C LEU A 232 100.95 31.20 1.30
N LYS A 233 100.28 32.36 1.33
CA LYS A 233 100.59 33.50 0.45
C LYS A 233 102.03 34.00 0.65
N TYR A 234 102.52 33.97 1.89
CA TYR A 234 103.90 34.34 2.22
C TYR A 234 104.92 33.27 1.82
N PHE A 235 104.59 31.99 1.96
CA PHE A 235 105.45 30.90 1.46
C PHE A 235 105.69 30.98 -0.05
N CYS A 236 104.66 31.34 -0.83
CA CYS A 236 104.78 31.49 -2.28
C CYS A 236 105.62 32.71 -2.73
N HIS A 237 105.75 33.74 -1.89
CA HIS A 237 106.50 34.97 -2.21
C HIS A 237 107.97 34.95 -1.75
N GLN A 238 108.41 33.90 -1.05
CA GLN A 238 109.80 33.75 -0.58
C GLN A 238 110.61 32.69 -1.32
N ARG A 239 110.16 32.21 -2.50
CA ARG A 239 111.07 31.50 -3.40
C ARG A 239 112.01 32.51 -4.08
N PRO A 240 113.34 32.30 -4.08
CA PRO A 240 114.20 32.90 -5.09
C PRO A 240 113.84 32.41 -6.50
#